data_AF-A0A964PW40-F1
#
_entry.id   AF-A0A964PW40-F1
#
_cell.length_a   1.000
_cell.length_b   1.000
_cell.length_c   1.000
_cell.angle_alpha   90.00
_cell.angle_beta   90.00
_cell.angle_gamma   90.00
#
_symmetry.space_group_name_H-M   'P 1'
#
loop_
_entity.id
_entity.type
_entity.pdbx_description
1 polymer ?
#
loop_
_entity_poly.entity_id
_entity_poly.type
_entity_poly.pdbx_seq_one_letter_code
_entity_poly.pdbx_strand_id
1 'polypeptide(L)'
;MGRIRIVVMVALSLCLWSGRATAQDSAEIRRFTDRADSLAAQPVGVVGDFRWFADRYCHPTNEPGSAAAERRLWQSMVIPPTAVFDNLYYVGHGQYGAWVVETSEGLILIDALDSPDEGRRYIEDGMRALGLDPSDLKYLLIMHGHGDHWGAGRYLQETRGMSSPIGAAPGSPESAPAFSSIRVR
;
A
#
# COMPACT_ATOMS: atom_id res chain seq x y z
N MET A 1 27.32 10.43 47.10
CA MET A 1 26.97 9.03 46.74
C MET A 1 25.76 8.60 47.58
N GLY A 2 24.56 8.66 47.01
CA GLY A 2 23.29 8.31 47.68
C GLY A 2 22.41 7.55 46.72
N ARG A 3 21.91 6.39 47.15
CA ARG A 3 21.44 5.29 46.32
C ARG A 3 19.99 5.47 45.85
N ILE A 4 19.79 5.04 44.61
CA ILE A 4 18.57 4.76 43.86
C ILE A 4 17.57 3.91 44.67
N ARG A 5 16.28 4.27 44.64
CA ARG A 5 15.10 3.36 44.60
C ARG A 5 13.79 4.16 44.61
N ILE A 6 13.31 4.54 43.43
CA ILE A 6 11.90 4.90 43.18
C ILE A 6 11.49 4.16 41.91
N VAL A 7 10.23 3.74 41.86
CA VAL A 7 9.49 3.12 40.74
C VAL A 7 9.58 1.59 40.64
N VAL A 8 8.99 0.90 41.62
CA VAL A 8 8.21 -0.33 41.34
C VAL A 8 6.74 0.06 41.53
N MET A 9 6.15 0.73 40.54
CA MET A 9 4.72 0.99 40.48
C MET A 9 4.27 1.37 39.06
N VAL A 10 4.59 0.52 38.07
CA VAL A 10 4.03 0.64 36.69
C VAL A 10 3.35 -0.67 36.23
N ALA A 11 3.44 -1.76 37.00
CA ALA A 11 2.93 -3.06 36.57
C ALA A 11 1.46 -3.37 36.96
N LEU A 12 0.74 -2.45 37.62
CA LEU A 12 -0.62 -2.73 38.14
C LEU A 12 -1.73 -1.82 37.57
N SER A 13 -1.43 -1.05 36.52
CA SER A 13 -2.44 -0.25 35.80
C SER A 13 -2.82 -0.85 34.43
N LEU A 14 -2.16 -1.92 33.98
CA LEU A 14 -2.36 -2.52 32.66
C LEU A 14 -3.43 -3.64 32.61
N CYS A 15 -4.04 -4.01 33.75
CA CYS A 15 -5.06 -5.09 33.79
C CYS A 15 -6.50 -4.62 34.04
N LEU A 16 -6.76 -3.31 34.09
CA LEU A 16 -8.12 -2.76 34.23
C LEU A 16 -8.63 -2.04 32.98
N TRP A 17 -7.92 -2.15 31.86
CA TRP A 17 -8.38 -1.70 30.54
C TRP A 17 -8.72 -2.89 29.65
N SER A 18 -9.39 -3.89 30.21
CA SER A 18 -10.25 -4.81 29.46
C SER A 18 -11.66 -4.24 29.35
N GLY A 19 -11.77 -2.93 29.12
CA GLY A 19 -12.92 -2.44 28.39
C GLY A 19 -12.88 -3.16 27.05
N ARG A 20 -13.89 -3.98 26.75
CA ARG A 20 -14.13 -4.40 25.36
C ARG A 20 -13.93 -3.15 24.50
N ALA A 21 -13.07 -3.23 23.48
CA ALA A 21 -12.93 -2.17 22.51
C ALA A 21 -14.27 -2.01 21.77
N THR A 22 -15.23 -1.31 22.38
CA THR A 22 -16.51 -0.93 21.78
C THR A 22 -16.33 0.16 20.74
N ALA A 23 -15.09 0.63 20.52
CA ALA A 23 -14.73 1.59 19.50
C ALA A 23 -14.74 1.02 18.07
N GLN A 24 -14.84 -0.30 17.87
CA GLN A 24 -14.81 -0.91 16.52
C GLN A 24 -16.18 -1.25 15.93
N ASP A 25 -17.29 -1.04 16.64
CA ASP A 25 -18.63 -1.40 16.15
C ASP A 25 -19.55 -0.17 16.04
N SER A 26 -19.24 0.74 15.12
CA SER A 26 -20.12 1.83 14.73
C SER A 26 -20.73 1.57 13.34
N ALA A 27 -21.87 2.18 13.05
CA ALA A 27 -22.49 2.12 11.71
C ALA A 27 -21.55 2.66 10.61
N GLU A 28 -20.70 3.62 10.98
CA GLU A 28 -19.66 4.18 10.12
C GLU A 28 -18.57 3.14 9.82
N ILE A 29 -18.04 2.46 10.86
CA ILE A 29 -17.04 1.39 10.67
C ILE A 29 -17.63 0.24 9.87
N ARG A 30 -18.89 -0.15 10.13
CA ARG A 30 -19.60 -1.18 9.37
C ARG A 30 -19.75 -0.82 7.90
N ARG A 31 -20.08 0.44 7.56
CA ARG A 31 -20.13 0.89 6.16
C ARG A 31 -18.80 0.67 5.45
N PHE A 32 -17.68 0.95 6.12
CA PHE A 32 -16.35 0.75 5.56
C PHE A 32 -15.99 -0.73 5.42
N THR A 33 -16.25 -1.56 6.44
CA THR A 33 -15.99 -3.00 6.36
C THR A 33 -16.89 -3.69 5.34
N ASP A 34 -18.17 -3.33 5.26
CA ASP A 34 -19.12 -3.87 4.28
C ASP A 34 -18.68 -3.53 2.85
N ARG A 35 -18.14 -2.32 2.63
CA ARG A 35 -17.58 -1.94 1.33
C ARG A 35 -16.31 -2.74 1.02
N ALA A 36 -15.38 -2.85 1.96
CA ALA A 36 -14.18 -3.66 1.80
C ALA A 36 -14.53 -5.13 1.50
N ASP A 37 -15.48 -5.70 2.23
CA ASP A 37 -15.98 -7.06 2.02
C ASP A 37 -16.70 -7.21 0.68
N SER A 38 -17.49 -6.21 0.25
CA SER A 38 -18.15 -6.24 -1.06
C SER A 38 -17.16 -6.20 -2.22
N LEU A 39 -16.01 -5.56 -2.03
CA LEU A 39 -14.89 -5.51 -2.99
C LEU A 39 -14.10 -6.82 -2.95
N ALA A 40 -13.83 -7.36 -1.77
CA ALA A 40 -13.13 -8.63 -1.57
C ALA A 40 -13.96 -9.84 -2.04
N ALA A 41 -15.29 -9.74 -1.97
CA ALA A 41 -16.23 -10.76 -2.43
C ALA A 41 -16.51 -10.69 -3.94
N GLN A 42 -16.06 -9.63 -4.64
CA GLN A 42 -16.01 -9.69 -6.09
C GLN A 42 -14.98 -10.76 -6.47
N PRO A 43 -15.27 -11.61 -7.47
CA PRO A 43 -14.24 -12.47 -8.02
C PRO A 43 -13.17 -11.57 -8.63
N VAL A 44 -12.12 -11.29 -7.85
CA VAL A 44 -10.79 -10.99 -8.37
C VAL A 44 -10.40 -12.24 -9.14
N GLY A 45 -10.82 -12.33 -10.41
CA GLY A 45 -10.95 -13.56 -11.20
C GLY A 45 -9.65 -14.32 -11.50
N VAL A 46 -8.63 -14.11 -10.69
CA VAL A 46 -7.26 -14.54 -10.89
C VAL A 46 -6.52 -14.78 -9.56
N VAL A 47 -7.05 -14.39 -8.38
CA VAL A 47 -6.57 -15.04 -7.14
C VAL A 47 -7.21 -16.40 -7.17
N GLY A 48 -6.64 -17.30 -7.99
CA GLY A 48 -6.92 -18.71 -7.91
C GLY A 48 -6.90 -19.05 -6.43
N ASP A 49 -7.94 -19.75 -6.00
CA ASP A 49 -8.05 -20.43 -4.70
C ASP A 49 -6.65 -20.68 -4.13
N PHE A 50 -6.40 -20.45 -2.84
CA PHE A 50 -5.11 -20.77 -2.20
C PHE A 50 -4.56 -22.16 -2.59
N ARG A 51 -5.43 -23.08 -3.05
CA ARG A 51 -5.06 -24.26 -3.85
C ARG A 51 -4.11 -24.04 -5.01
N TRP A 52 -4.26 -23.04 -5.88
CA TRP A 52 -3.36 -22.75 -6.99
C TRP A 52 -1.96 -22.40 -6.51
N PHE A 53 -1.85 -21.56 -5.46
CA PHE A 53 -0.56 -21.26 -4.82
C PHE A 53 0.08 -22.52 -4.23
N ALA A 54 -0.70 -23.34 -3.53
CA ALA A 54 -0.23 -24.61 -2.99
C ALA A 54 0.20 -25.58 -4.12
N ASP A 55 -0.60 -25.72 -5.17
CA ASP A 55 -0.32 -26.57 -6.34
C ASP A 55 0.93 -26.11 -7.10
N ARG A 56 1.24 -24.81 -7.11
CA ARG A 56 2.38 -24.25 -7.86
C ARG A 56 3.69 -24.26 -7.06
N TYR A 57 3.65 -23.85 -5.79
CA TYR A 57 4.85 -23.71 -4.96
C TYR A 57 5.14 -24.94 -4.09
N CYS A 58 4.15 -25.81 -3.85
CA CYS A 58 4.33 -27.00 -3.02
C CYS A 58 4.27 -28.33 -3.79
N HIS A 59 3.99 -28.34 -5.11
CA HIS A 59 4.08 -29.56 -5.92
C HIS A 59 5.39 -29.62 -6.71
N PRO A 60 6.21 -30.67 -6.51
CA PRO A 60 7.55 -30.77 -7.08
C PRO A 60 7.61 -31.07 -8.59
N THR A 61 6.47 -31.21 -9.28
CA THR A 61 6.39 -31.63 -10.70
C THR A 61 5.93 -30.55 -11.66
N ASN A 62 5.58 -29.35 -11.18
CA ASN A 62 5.25 -28.24 -12.06
C ASN A 62 6.54 -27.51 -12.41
N GLU A 63 7.13 -27.85 -13.57
CA GLU A 63 8.18 -27.04 -14.21
C GLU A 63 7.83 -25.56 -14.02
N PRO A 64 8.69 -24.74 -13.38
CA PRO A 64 8.45 -23.32 -13.31
C PRO A 64 8.38 -22.81 -14.75
N GLY A 65 7.18 -22.50 -15.26
CA GLY A 65 7.05 -21.64 -16.42
C GLY A 65 8.03 -20.48 -16.24
N SER A 66 8.78 -20.14 -17.29
CA SER A 66 9.90 -19.19 -17.18
C SER A 66 9.49 -17.95 -16.39
N ALA A 67 10.42 -17.32 -15.67
CA ALA A 67 10.13 -16.11 -14.88
C ALA A 67 9.39 -15.02 -15.69
N ALA A 68 9.57 -15.00 -17.01
CA ALA A 68 8.82 -14.14 -17.94
C ALA A 68 7.36 -14.59 -18.17
N ALA A 69 7.09 -15.89 -18.29
CA ALA A 69 5.73 -16.42 -18.37
C ALA A 69 4.98 -16.22 -17.05
N GLU A 70 5.64 -16.44 -15.92
CA GLU A 70 5.09 -16.17 -14.59
C GLU A 70 4.77 -14.69 -14.40
N ARG A 71 5.71 -13.78 -14.71
CA ARG A 71 5.47 -12.33 -14.68
C ARG A 71 4.28 -11.92 -15.55
N ARG A 72 4.13 -12.49 -16.75
CA ARG A 72 2.98 -12.19 -17.64
C ARG A 72 1.64 -12.66 -17.06
N LEU A 73 1.60 -13.82 -16.40
CA LEU A 73 0.39 -14.32 -15.75
C LEU A 73 -0.02 -13.40 -14.61
N TRP A 74 0.92 -13.04 -13.75
CA TRP A 74 0.66 -12.11 -12.65
C TRP A 74 0.38 -10.67 -13.11
N GLN A 75 0.96 -10.21 -14.22
CA GLN A 75 0.60 -8.92 -14.83
C GLN A 75 -0.77 -8.95 -15.54
N SER A 76 -1.20 -10.12 -16.03
CA SER A 76 -2.55 -10.31 -16.57
C SER A 76 -3.64 -10.33 -15.49
N MET A 77 -3.21 -10.37 -14.23
CA MET A 77 -4.04 -10.29 -13.05
C MET A 77 -4.54 -8.86 -12.85
N VAL A 78 -5.55 -8.48 -13.64
CA VAL A 78 -6.06 -7.10 -13.62
C VAL A 78 -6.96 -6.92 -12.41
N ILE A 79 -6.51 -6.09 -11.47
CA ILE A 79 -7.35 -5.50 -10.44
C ILE A 79 -7.70 -4.10 -10.94
N PRO A 80 -8.97 -3.78 -11.20
CA PRO A 80 -9.36 -2.44 -11.61
C PRO A 80 -8.93 -1.41 -10.56
N PRO A 81 -8.52 -0.19 -10.96
CA PRO A 81 -8.33 0.90 -10.03
C PRO A 81 -9.59 1.07 -9.18
N THR A 82 -9.43 1.07 -7.85
CA THR A 82 -10.56 0.93 -6.92
C THR A 82 -10.45 1.92 -5.77
N ALA A 83 -11.51 2.69 -5.54
CA ALA A 83 -11.71 3.45 -4.31
C ALA A 83 -12.19 2.50 -3.20
N VAL A 84 -11.26 2.11 -2.33
CA VAL A 84 -11.49 1.14 -1.24
C VAL A 84 -12.17 1.84 -0.07
N PHE A 85 -11.65 3.00 0.32
CA PHE A 85 -12.27 3.93 1.28
C PHE A 85 -12.35 5.34 0.68
N ASP A 86 -12.98 6.26 1.40
CA ASP A 86 -13.21 7.64 0.94
C ASP A 86 -11.90 8.38 0.59
N ASN A 87 -10.78 7.98 1.18
CA ASN A 87 -9.45 8.59 1.00
C ASN A 87 -8.35 7.57 0.63
N LEU A 88 -8.70 6.30 0.35
CA LEU A 88 -7.75 5.23 0.07
C LEU A 88 -8.10 4.53 -1.24
N TYR A 89 -7.13 4.52 -2.14
CA TYR A 89 -7.30 4.08 -3.51
C TYR A 89 -6.25 3.05 -3.87
N TYR A 90 -6.67 1.97 -4.51
CA TYR A 90 -5.78 0.97 -5.08
C TYR A 90 -5.51 1.31 -6.56
N VAL A 91 -4.23 1.37 -6.94
CA VAL A 91 -3.75 1.71 -8.29
C VAL A 91 -2.64 0.77 -8.77
N GLY A 92 -2.49 -0.39 -8.13
CA GLY A 92 -1.56 -1.43 -8.54
C GLY A 92 -2.15 -2.44 -9.53
N HIS A 93 -1.49 -3.57 -9.68
CA HIS A 93 -2.03 -4.74 -10.38
C HIS A 93 -1.82 -6.00 -9.53
N GLY A 94 -2.37 -7.12 -9.97
CA GLY A 94 -2.49 -8.30 -9.12
C GLY A 94 -1.18 -9.01 -8.73
N GLN A 95 -0.03 -8.55 -9.21
CA GLN A 95 1.28 -8.98 -8.71
C GLN A 95 1.82 -8.01 -7.65
N TYR A 96 1.69 -6.70 -7.90
CA TYR A 96 2.35 -5.64 -7.15
C TYR A 96 1.32 -4.58 -6.76
N GLY A 97 1.15 -4.38 -5.46
CA GLY A 97 0.25 -3.37 -4.91
C GLY A 97 0.86 -1.99 -4.98
N ALA A 98 0.06 -1.01 -5.36
CA ALA A 98 0.34 0.41 -5.20
C ALA A 98 -0.92 1.11 -4.71
N TRP A 99 -0.76 2.07 -3.81
CA TRP A 99 -1.88 2.73 -3.13
C TRP A 99 -1.73 4.24 -3.14
N VAL A 100 -2.84 4.94 -3.26
CA VAL A 100 -2.88 6.39 -3.08
C VAL A 100 -3.72 6.72 -1.86
N VAL A 101 -3.17 7.57 -1.00
CA VAL A 101 -3.86 8.15 0.15
C VAL A 101 -4.10 9.62 -0.12
N GLU A 102 -5.36 10.04 -0.03
CA GLU A 102 -5.76 11.44 -0.12
C GLU A 102 -5.63 12.14 1.24
N THR A 103 -4.93 13.28 1.26
CA THR A 103 -4.72 14.09 2.45
C THR A 103 -5.13 15.53 2.17
N SER A 104 -5.20 16.37 3.21
CA SER A 104 -5.41 17.81 3.01
C SER A 104 -4.23 18.53 2.34
N GLU A 105 -3.05 17.90 2.26
CA GLU A 105 -1.81 18.48 1.77
C GLU A 105 -1.39 17.94 0.39
N GLY A 106 -2.23 17.08 -0.21
CA GLY A 106 -1.98 16.42 -1.48
C GLY A 106 -2.06 14.90 -1.36
N LEU A 107 -1.53 14.20 -2.35
CA LEU A 107 -1.62 12.75 -2.45
C LEU A 107 -0.30 12.08 -2.03
N ILE A 108 -0.42 11.00 -1.26
CA ILE A 108 0.70 10.10 -0.93
C ILE A 108 0.56 8.86 -1.78
N LEU A 109 1.60 8.49 -2.51
CA LEU A 109 1.73 7.19 -3.16
C LEU A 109 2.52 6.23 -2.26
N ILE A 110 2.01 5.02 -2.09
CA ILE A 110 2.67 3.90 -1.41
C ILE A 110 3.02 2.85 -2.47
N ASP A 111 4.32 2.54 -2.58
CA ASP A 111 4.96 1.74 -3.63
C ASP A 111 4.76 2.25 -5.06
N ALA A 112 5.69 1.89 -5.96
CA ALA A 112 5.80 2.45 -7.31
C ALA A 112 6.03 1.38 -8.39
N LEU A 113 5.60 0.14 -8.16
CA LEU A 113 5.63 -0.96 -9.14
C LEU A 113 7.02 -1.23 -9.75
N ASP A 114 7.11 -2.00 -10.82
CA ASP A 114 8.37 -2.55 -11.35
C ASP A 114 9.06 -1.67 -12.39
N SER A 115 8.34 -0.73 -13.01
CA SER A 115 8.92 0.11 -14.07
C SER A 115 8.17 1.43 -14.33
N PRO A 116 8.81 2.41 -14.98
CA PRO A 116 8.14 3.64 -15.43
C PRO A 116 6.92 3.40 -16.33
N ASP A 117 6.92 2.33 -17.15
CA ASP A 117 5.77 1.98 -17.99
C ASP A 117 4.58 1.53 -17.14
N GLU A 118 4.84 0.72 -16.10
CA GLU A 118 3.81 0.36 -15.13
C GLU A 118 3.32 1.56 -14.33
N GLY A 119 4.22 2.48 -13.94
CA GLY A 119 3.84 3.73 -13.29
C GLY A 119 2.87 4.58 -14.13
N ARG A 120 3.11 4.70 -15.44
CA ARG A 120 2.16 5.37 -16.34
C ARG A 120 0.83 4.63 -16.41
N ARG A 121 0.90 3.33 -16.73
CA ARG A 121 -0.27 2.53 -17.09
C ARG A 121 -1.19 2.20 -15.93
N TYR A 122 -0.64 1.91 -14.75
CA TYR A 122 -1.43 1.46 -13.61
C TYR A 122 -1.63 2.58 -12.60
N ILE A 123 -0.56 3.26 -12.21
CA ILE A 123 -0.65 4.33 -11.20
C ILE A 123 -1.35 5.55 -11.79
N GLU A 124 -0.79 6.20 -12.81
CA GLU A 124 -1.35 7.48 -13.25
C GLU A 124 -2.69 7.34 -13.96
N ASP A 125 -2.84 6.36 -14.86
CA ASP A 125 -4.13 6.12 -15.52
C ASP A 125 -5.18 5.60 -14.54
N GLY A 126 -4.78 4.81 -13.53
CA GLY A 126 -5.67 4.37 -12.47
C GLY A 126 -6.14 5.51 -11.57
N MET A 127 -5.24 6.43 -11.19
CA MET A 127 -5.58 7.66 -10.50
C MET A 127 -6.59 8.49 -11.30
N ARG A 128 -6.32 8.71 -12.60
CA ARG A 128 -7.23 9.45 -13.49
C ARG A 128 -8.61 8.78 -13.59
N ALA A 129 -8.66 7.45 -13.68
CA ALA A 129 -9.91 6.70 -13.71
C ALA A 129 -10.73 6.85 -12.41
N LEU A 130 -10.06 7.10 -11.29
CA LEU A 130 -10.65 7.34 -9.97
C LEU A 130 -10.95 8.83 -9.70
N GLY A 131 -10.70 9.71 -10.67
CA GLY A 131 -10.93 11.15 -10.53
C GLY A 131 -9.85 11.89 -9.73
N LEU A 132 -8.70 11.24 -9.48
CA LEU A 132 -7.53 11.85 -8.86
C LEU A 132 -6.63 12.47 -9.92
N ASP A 133 -5.95 13.58 -9.58
CA ASP A 133 -4.93 14.18 -10.43
C ASP A 133 -3.52 13.68 -10.02
N PRO A 134 -2.78 12.96 -10.89
CA PRO A 134 -1.40 12.58 -10.62
C PRO A 134 -0.45 13.75 -10.32
N SER A 135 -0.78 14.98 -10.73
CA SER A 135 0.00 16.18 -10.36
C SER A 135 -0.16 16.58 -8.89
N ASP A 136 -1.16 16.02 -8.19
CA ASP A 136 -1.34 16.21 -6.75
C ASP A 136 -0.49 15.26 -5.91
N LEU A 137 0.24 14.32 -6.52
CA LEU A 137 1.24 13.50 -5.83
C LEU A 137 2.33 14.37 -5.21
N LYS A 138 2.47 14.31 -3.89
CA LYS A 138 3.50 15.03 -3.12
C LYS A 138 4.52 14.12 -2.50
N TYR A 139 4.11 12.92 -2.10
CA TYR A 139 4.95 12.01 -1.34
C TYR A 139 4.97 10.62 -1.95
N LEU A 140 6.16 10.01 -1.97
CA LEU A 140 6.36 8.61 -2.29
C LEU A 140 6.87 7.87 -1.05
N LEU A 141 6.14 6.86 -0.60
CA LEU A 141 6.56 5.94 0.45
C LEU A 141 6.84 4.57 -0.17
N ILE A 142 8.07 4.09 -0.04
CA ILE A 142 8.44 2.74 -0.47
C ILE A 142 8.43 1.82 0.75
N MET A 143 7.60 0.78 0.71
CA MET A 143 7.41 -0.11 1.84
C MET A 143 8.59 -1.07 2.03
N HIS A 144 9.20 -1.54 0.93
CA HIS A 144 10.39 -2.38 1.00
C HIS A 144 11.29 -2.32 -0.26
N GLY A 145 12.55 -2.73 -0.11
CA GLY A 145 13.64 -2.42 -1.04
C GLY A 145 13.78 -3.28 -2.30
N HIS A 146 12.72 -3.94 -2.78
CA HIS A 146 12.78 -4.71 -4.02
C HIS A 146 12.32 -3.88 -5.23
N GLY A 147 12.90 -4.14 -6.41
CA GLY A 147 12.72 -3.32 -7.62
C GLY A 147 11.27 -3.19 -8.07
N ASP A 148 10.47 -4.23 -7.82
CA ASP A 148 9.02 -4.30 -8.02
C ASP A 148 8.19 -3.36 -7.13
N HIS A 149 8.83 -2.70 -6.16
CA HIS A 149 8.19 -1.71 -5.29
C HIS A 149 8.68 -0.28 -5.54
N TRP A 150 9.80 -0.07 -6.24
CA TRP A 150 10.36 1.27 -6.47
C TRP A 150 10.69 1.58 -7.94
N GLY A 151 10.40 0.69 -8.87
CA GLY A 151 10.81 0.77 -10.27
C GLY A 151 10.30 2.00 -11.02
N ALA A 152 9.07 2.47 -10.76
CA ALA A 152 8.59 3.75 -11.30
C ALA A 152 8.97 4.96 -10.43
N GLY A 153 9.55 4.75 -9.26
CA GLY A 153 9.73 5.77 -8.22
C GLY A 153 10.56 6.97 -8.68
N ARG A 154 11.65 6.74 -9.41
CA ARG A 154 12.47 7.83 -9.97
C ARG A 154 11.71 8.62 -11.04
N TYR A 155 11.06 7.92 -11.96
CA TYR A 155 10.26 8.53 -13.02
C TYR A 155 9.15 9.42 -12.42
N LEU A 156 8.43 8.93 -11.42
CA LEU A 156 7.35 9.68 -10.77
C LEU A 156 7.90 10.90 -10.01
N GLN A 157 9.02 10.76 -9.30
CA GLN A 157 9.67 11.91 -8.65
C GLN A 157 10.06 12.99 -9.65
N GLU A 158 10.71 12.63 -10.75
CA GLU A 158 11.17 13.59 -11.77
C GLU A 158 10.00 14.26 -12.52
N THR A 159 8.93 13.53 -12.80
CA THR A 159 7.82 14.02 -13.64
C THR A 159 6.65 14.62 -12.86
N ARG A 160 6.55 14.33 -11.55
CA ARG A 160 5.46 14.81 -10.67
C ARG A 160 5.97 15.74 -9.56
N GLY A 161 7.30 15.86 -9.39
CA GLY A 161 7.89 16.74 -8.38
C GLY A 161 7.68 16.24 -6.95
N MET A 162 7.63 14.91 -6.77
CA MET A 162 7.39 14.29 -5.46
C MET A 162 8.64 14.32 -4.58
N SER A 163 8.44 14.48 -3.27
CA SER A 163 9.46 14.26 -2.25
C SER A 163 9.39 12.81 -1.72
N SER A 164 10.52 12.16 -1.48
CA SER A 164 10.58 10.80 -0.91
C SER A 164 10.97 10.86 0.57
N PRO A 165 10.09 10.58 1.54
CA PRO A 165 10.43 10.78 2.95
C PRO A 165 11.14 9.57 3.60
N ILE A 166 10.95 8.33 3.12
CA ILE A 166 11.56 7.11 3.68
C ILE A 166 11.79 6.07 2.58
N GLY A 167 13.00 5.49 2.52
CA GLY A 167 13.38 4.48 1.52
C GLY A 167 13.79 5.08 0.17
N ALA A 168 14.70 6.06 0.18
CA ALA A 168 15.21 6.69 -1.03
C ALA A 168 15.72 5.65 -2.04
N ALA A 169 15.10 5.63 -3.23
CA ALA A 169 15.77 5.06 -4.40
C ALA A 169 17.13 5.77 -4.56
N PRO A 170 18.21 5.06 -4.94
CA PRO A 170 19.52 5.69 -5.11
C PRO A 170 19.45 6.95 -5.98
N GLY A 171 19.77 8.11 -5.40
CA GLY A 171 19.84 9.40 -6.11
C GLY A 171 18.63 10.34 -5.99
N SER A 172 17.68 10.12 -5.08
CA SER A 172 16.60 11.09 -4.83
C SER A 172 17.07 12.34 -4.04
N PRO A 173 16.53 13.54 -4.33
CA PRO A 173 16.82 14.73 -3.53
C PRO A 173 16.31 14.59 -2.08
N GLU A 174 17.23 14.74 -1.12
CA GLU A 174 16.94 14.75 0.32
C GLU A 174 16.22 16.04 0.71
N SER A 175 14.89 16.05 0.70
CA SER A 175 14.08 16.82 1.66
C SER A 175 12.58 16.60 1.43
N ALA A 176 11.96 15.89 2.36
CA ALA A 176 10.51 15.93 2.55
C ALA A 176 10.24 16.50 3.97
N PRO A 177 9.17 17.30 4.17
CA PRO A 177 8.72 17.65 5.51
C PRO A 177 8.45 16.38 6.34
N ALA A 178 8.69 16.47 7.66
CA ALA A 178 8.44 15.36 8.57
C ALA A 178 6.97 14.95 8.53
N PHE A 179 6.69 13.64 8.42
CA PHE A 179 5.34 13.06 8.39
C PHE A 179 4.44 13.47 9.58
N SER A 180 4.99 14.07 10.64
CA SER A 180 4.26 14.47 11.85
C SER A 180 3.22 15.58 11.64
N SER A 181 3.19 16.25 10.49
CA SER A 181 2.18 17.28 10.18
C SER A 181 1.05 16.83 9.25
N ILE A 182 1.19 15.68 8.58
CA ILE A 182 0.25 15.28 7.52
C ILE A 182 -1.08 14.84 8.11
N ARG A 183 -2.16 15.52 7.73
CA ARG A 183 -3.54 15.13 8.09
C ARG A 183 -4.21 14.36 6.97
N VAL A 184 -4.45 13.08 7.24
CA VAL A 184 -5.34 12.21 6.45
C VAL A 184 -6.78 12.73 6.60
N ARG A 185 -7.50 12.84 5.48
CA ARG A 185 -8.90 13.30 5.48
C ARG A 185 -9.86 12.22 5.90
#